data_AF-J8AGY1-F1
#
_entry.id   AF-J8AGY1-F1
#
_cell.length_a   1.000
_cell.length_b   1.000
_cell.length_c   1.000
_cell.angle_alpha   90.00
_cell.angle_beta   90.00
_cell.angle_gamma   90.00
#
_symmetry.space_group_name_H-M   'P 1'
#
loop_
_entity.id
_entity.type
_entity.pdbx_description
1 polymer ?
#
loop_
_entity_poly.entity_id
_entity_poly.type
_entity_poly.pdbx_seq_one_letter_code
_entity_poly.pdbx_strand_id
1 'polypeptide(L)'
;MKELKGFYKKDTTVHSLKHSFREVTKYRIDILNKIYKKEKLPIQIDKNLYTLKENDYKTVSNFFIFPTHKIYKYSKQKEEHIGFRISLLKRTDITKIKKISFNIKLGDLKNAEELYTLIHGKEYKFNGSKANLKKIIEASLKMSVYPRIVYTDTIGWIQGNEELHYVPITDYEDDNILCSAQLKKDYNITNNYALNENELFAEIIKLLNITDKKVTIPLLAFTALSSFNSLIHKNNTSCPEFLLCLHNKNESPLKTAIANLFCNVFNRSQHIYSIDSRTHNNQWTNSEMLEKISSISDAPCITQISGVSKLGAYIKPMKQYSNGIIILSSNPLKHDSVINLGIDDSEIDQKILKHHKENPIIFSSWFTSFILYIQSEFGDKQWGLDNRGLIDQFYKDCTSTISEDKADYDINKLRHYAWLLVGYSYFLNYGLKNDAINAEQFTNMANEAIVIFRELSKIEVPMPHENQNTITESPLHRDALNFLHMIDQILTVSELVNYEEKNNYSTTNISYGFIDKTTLYIHSASTSNIYEKVSSLLKDAGKKLSHKNTAIYEHLYNEGLLTLDDKDTPEKIKGNSYAKTVALKNKGSIRMLHLNISAVRKYLLSNGFSLHFFQEK
;
A
#
# COMPACT_ATOMS: atom_id res chain seq x y z
N MET A 1 29.67 14.16 14.68
CA MET A 1 29.83 14.49 13.24
C MET A 1 31.28 14.90 12.89
N LYS A 2 32.31 14.18 13.39
CA LYS A 2 33.72 14.40 12.99
C LYS A 2 34.63 13.14 13.07
N GLU A 3 34.06 11.93 13.06
CA GLU A 3 34.82 10.66 13.02
C GLU A 3 34.19 9.64 12.05
N LEU A 4 33.87 10.08 10.84
CA LEU A 4 33.43 9.20 9.73
C LEU A 4 34.23 9.47 8.44
N LYS A 5 35.43 10.07 8.54
CA LYS A 5 36.31 10.39 7.40
C LYS A 5 37.59 9.54 7.32
N GLY A 6 37.71 8.48 8.14
CA GLY A 6 38.89 7.61 8.19
C GLY A 6 38.85 6.34 7.31
N PHE A 7 37.69 5.94 6.77
CA PHE A 7 37.54 4.66 6.05
C PHE A 7 37.27 4.79 4.55
N TYR A 8 37.30 6.00 3.98
CA TYR A 8 37.12 6.25 2.54
C TYR A 8 38.44 6.27 1.74
N LYS A 9 39.55 5.77 2.30
CA LYS A 9 40.81 5.52 1.58
C LYS A 9 41.25 4.06 1.77
N LYS A 10 41.24 3.29 0.68
CA LYS A 10 41.48 1.83 0.52
C LYS A 10 40.24 0.98 0.86
N ASP A 11 39.26 0.85 -0.03
CA ASP A 11 39.32 -0.18 -1.08
C ASP A 11 38.40 0.15 -2.28
N THR A 12 38.49 1.38 -2.79
CA THR A 12 37.81 1.84 -4.01
C THR A 12 38.46 1.35 -5.31
N THR A 13 39.45 0.46 -5.23
CA THR A 13 40.13 -0.15 -6.39
C THR A 13 39.30 -1.20 -7.13
N VAL A 14 38.06 -1.49 -6.73
CA VAL A 14 37.20 -2.45 -7.45
C VAL A 14 36.17 -1.76 -8.37
N HIS A 15 35.89 -0.47 -8.20
CA HIS A 15 34.85 0.23 -8.98
C HIS A 15 35.34 1.23 -10.04
N SER A 16 36.66 1.37 -10.27
CA SER A 16 37.18 2.26 -11.32
C SER A 16 38.17 1.63 -12.31
N LEU A 17 38.29 0.30 -12.31
CA LEU A 17 39.27 -0.36 -13.15
C LEU A 17 38.61 -1.01 -14.37
N LYS A 18 38.90 -0.40 -15.54
CA LYS A 18 39.10 -1.08 -16.83
C LYS A 18 40.19 -2.17 -16.72
N HIS A 19 40.13 -3.05 -15.71
CA HIS A 19 41.06 -4.17 -15.57
C HIS A 19 40.56 -5.32 -16.42
N SER A 20 41.48 -5.87 -17.22
CA SER A 20 41.23 -7.05 -18.02
C SER A 20 40.74 -8.18 -17.11
N PHE A 21 39.83 -9.03 -17.60
CA PHE A 21 39.35 -10.24 -16.91
C PHE A 21 40.48 -11.06 -16.24
N ARG A 22 41.68 -11.02 -16.84
CA ARG A 22 42.92 -11.65 -16.38
C ARG A 22 43.42 -11.13 -15.03
N GLU A 23 43.38 -9.82 -14.79
CA GLU A 23 43.88 -9.21 -13.55
C GLU A 23 42.95 -9.52 -12.37
N VAL A 24 41.64 -9.41 -12.58
CA VAL A 24 40.62 -9.81 -11.59
C VAL A 24 40.73 -11.30 -11.25
N THR A 25 40.99 -12.15 -12.25
CA THR A 25 41.16 -13.60 -12.02
C THR A 25 42.43 -13.90 -11.23
N LYS A 26 43.56 -13.23 -11.54
CA LYS A 26 44.82 -13.39 -10.80
C LYS A 26 44.65 -13.01 -9.32
N TYR A 27 44.02 -11.87 -9.04
CA TYR A 27 43.76 -11.43 -7.67
C TYR A 27 42.95 -12.44 -6.86
N ARG A 28 41.91 -13.04 -7.47
CA ARG A 28 41.09 -14.09 -6.83
C ARG A 28 41.92 -15.34 -6.49
N ILE A 29 42.78 -15.78 -7.43
CA ILE A 29 43.69 -16.91 -7.22
C ILE A 29 44.61 -16.65 -6.02
N ASP A 30 45.23 -15.48 -5.97
CA ASP A 30 46.17 -15.13 -4.90
C ASP A 30 45.49 -15.11 -3.52
N ILE A 31 44.24 -14.63 -3.43
CA ILE A 31 43.46 -14.67 -2.18
C ILE A 31 43.10 -16.09 -1.79
N LEU A 32 42.56 -16.88 -2.72
CA LEU A 32 42.14 -18.25 -2.43
C LEU A 32 43.30 -19.13 -1.98
N ASN A 33 44.47 -19.01 -2.62
CA ASN A 33 45.66 -19.74 -2.20
C ASN A 33 46.07 -19.38 -0.77
N LYS A 34 45.98 -18.10 -0.38
CA LYS A 34 46.20 -17.68 1.02
C LYS A 34 45.17 -18.31 1.97
N ILE A 35 43.91 -18.38 1.56
CA ILE A 35 42.84 -19.01 2.35
C ILE A 35 43.09 -20.52 2.51
N TYR A 36 43.35 -21.24 1.43
CA TYR A 36 43.61 -22.69 1.48
C TYR A 36 44.80 -23.02 2.38
N LYS A 37 45.89 -22.24 2.29
CA LYS A 37 47.03 -22.36 3.19
C LYS A 37 46.65 -22.14 4.66
N LYS A 38 45.85 -21.10 4.97
CA LYS A 38 45.37 -20.81 6.33
C LYS A 38 44.47 -21.93 6.87
N GLU A 39 43.64 -22.51 6.02
CA GLU A 39 42.73 -23.61 6.33
C GLU A 39 43.40 -24.99 6.32
N LYS A 40 44.73 -25.04 6.10
CA LYS A 40 45.54 -26.27 6.03
C LYS A 40 45.01 -27.26 4.97
N LEU A 41 44.48 -26.74 3.87
CA LEU A 41 44.11 -27.53 2.70
C LEU A 41 45.34 -27.67 1.78
N PRO A 42 45.83 -28.89 1.49
CA PRO A 42 47.07 -29.11 0.74
C PRO A 42 46.86 -28.95 -0.77
N ILE A 43 46.28 -27.82 -1.17
CA ILE A 43 45.94 -27.49 -2.55
C ILE A 43 46.29 -26.04 -2.90
N GLN A 44 46.51 -25.79 -4.18
CA GLN A 44 46.71 -24.45 -4.73
C GLN A 44 46.10 -24.34 -6.12
N ILE A 45 45.77 -23.13 -6.53
CA ILE A 45 45.29 -22.80 -7.87
C ILE A 45 46.46 -22.26 -8.68
N ASP A 46 46.67 -22.83 -9.87
CA ASP A 46 47.74 -22.44 -10.77
C ASP A 46 47.31 -21.36 -11.77
N LYS A 47 48.27 -20.88 -12.58
CA LYS A 47 48.01 -19.86 -13.60
C LYS A 47 47.11 -20.34 -14.75
N ASN A 48 46.92 -21.66 -14.88
CA ASN A 48 46.05 -22.28 -15.87
C ASN A 48 44.65 -22.58 -15.32
N LEU A 49 44.34 -22.10 -14.11
CA LEU A 49 43.05 -22.23 -13.42
C LEU A 49 42.74 -23.65 -12.93
N TYR A 50 43.74 -24.54 -12.87
CA TYR A 50 43.62 -25.85 -12.25
C TYR A 50 43.80 -25.74 -10.75
N THR A 51 43.06 -26.55 -10.00
CA THR A 51 43.37 -26.79 -8.58
C THR A 51 44.27 -28.02 -8.50
N LEU A 52 45.46 -27.85 -7.96
CA LEU A 52 46.53 -28.85 -7.85
C LEU A 52 46.80 -29.16 -6.37
N LYS A 53 47.30 -30.37 -6.08
CA LYS A 53 47.90 -30.67 -4.77
C LYS A 53 49.23 -29.93 -4.61
N GLU A 54 49.53 -29.42 -3.40
CA GLU A 54 50.79 -28.70 -3.16
C GLU A 54 52.04 -29.59 -3.29
N ASN A 55 51.97 -30.85 -2.82
CA ASN A 55 53.15 -31.71 -2.68
C ASN A 55 53.61 -32.34 -4.00
N ASP A 56 52.67 -32.77 -4.85
CA ASP A 56 52.95 -33.54 -6.08
C ASP A 56 52.40 -32.87 -7.34
N TYR A 57 51.80 -31.68 -7.23
CA TYR A 57 51.21 -30.91 -8.33
C TYR A 57 50.17 -31.68 -9.17
N LYS A 58 49.63 -32.80 -8.65
CA LYS A 58 48.58 -33.55 -9.34
C LYS A 58 47.28 -32.77 -9.37
N THR A 59 46.61 -32.79 -10.51
CA THR A 59 45.33 -32.12 -10.71
C THR A 59 44.22 -32.72 -9.84
N VAL A 60 43.73 -31.92 -8.91
CA VAL A 60 42.54 -32.20 -8.09
C VAL A 60 41.28 -31.84 -8.86
N SER A 61 41.28 -30.71 -9.58
CA SER A 61 40.20 -30.31 -10.48
C SER A 61 40.69 -29.45 -11.63
N ASN A 62 39.93 -29.49 -12.74
CA ASN A 62 40.17 -28.64 -13.91
C ASN A 62 39.58 -27.22 -13.79
N PHE A 63 39.28 -26.80 -12.57
CA PHE A 63 38.65 -25.53 -12.26
C PHE A 63 39.00 -25.09 -10.85
N PHE A 64 38.72 -23.84 -10.54
CA PHE A 64 38.61 -23.35 -9.17
C PHE A 64 37.27 -22.65 -8.94
N ILE A 65 36.89 -22.55 -7.67
CA ILE A 65 35.59 -22.02 -7.23
C ILE A 65 35.84 -20.73 -6.46
N PHE A 66 34.99 -19.74 -6.66
CA PHE A 66 34.96 -18.56 -5.79
C PHE A 66 33.53 -18.04 -5.60
N PRO A 67 33.22 -17.45 -4.44
CA PRO A 67 32.01 -16.66 -4.29
C PRO A 67 32.12 -15.41 -5.17
N THR A 68 31.01 -15.05 -5.79
CA THR A 68 30.85 -13.76 -6.46
C THR A 68 30.01 -12.80 -5.63
N HIS A 69 28.98 -13.33 -4.97
CA HIS A 69 28.04 -12.55 -4.17
C HIS A 69 27.62 -13.34 -2.92
N LYS A 70 27.23 -12.60 -1.88
CA LYS A 70 26.44 -13.14 -0.77
C LYS A 70 24.97 -12.91 -1.04
N ILE A 71 24.11 -13.86 -0.70
CA ILE A 71 22.67 -13.80 -0.89
C ILE A 71 22.02 -13.54 0.46
N TYR A 72 21.22 -12.47 0.53
CA TYR A 72 20.56 -12.04 1.74
C TYR A 72 19.06 -12.01 1.56
N LYS A 73 18.32 -12.60 2.51
CA LYS A 73 16.88 -12.40 2.64
C LYS A 73 16.65 -11.20 3.55
N TYR A 74 15.92 -10.21 3.03
CA TYR A 74 15.48 -9.07 3.83
C TYR A 74 14.05 -9.32 4.30
N SER A 75 13.89 -9.47 5.60
CA SER A 75 12.60 -9.19 6.25
C SER A 75 12.67 -7.76 6.78
N LYS A 76 11.56 -7.02 6.81
CA LYS A 76 11.47 -5.60 7.26
C LYS A 76 12.19 -5.27 8.59
N GLN A 77 12.59 -6.28 9.37
CA GLN A 77 13.27 -6.17 10.66
C GLN A 77 14.66 -6.82 10.72
N LYS A 78 15.03 -7.69 9.76
CA LYS A 78 16.28 -8.46 9.83
C LYS A 78 16.77 -8.86 8.44
N GLU A 79 18.06 -8.62 8.23
CA GLU A 79 18.83 -9.16 7.12
C GLU A 79 19.40 -10.53 7.53
N GLU A 80 19.05 -11.56 6.78
CA GLU A 80 19.56 -12.91 6.99
C GLU A 80 20.42 -13.34 5.79
N HIS A 81 21.68 -13.69 6.05
CA HIS A 81 22.54 -14.28 5.03
C HIS A 81 22.09 -15.73 4.80
N ILE A 82 21.55 -16.01 3.61
CA ILE A 82 20.93 -17.31 3.29
C ILE A 82 21.75 -18.15 2.32
N GLY A 83 22.78 -17.59 1.66
CA GLY A 83 23.56 -18.34 0.68
C GLY A 83 24.58 -17.50 -0.09
N PHE A 84 25.13 -18.09 -1.15
CA PHE A 84 26.12 -17.46 -2.02
C PHE A 84 25.80 -17.70 -3.49
N ARG A 85 26.13 -16.73 -4.35
CA ARG A 85 26.31 -17.00 -5.79
C ARG A 85 27.77 -17.36 -6.01
N ILE A 86 28.03 -18.58 -6.45
CA ILE A 86 29.39 -19.05 -6.73
C ILE A 86 29.64 -19.10 -8.24
N SER A 87 30.90 -18.92 -8.63
CA SER A 87 31.35 -19.14 -10.00
C SER A 87 32.42 -20.22 -10.05
N LEU A 88 32.39 -21.02 -11.11
CA LEU A 88 33.44 -21.98 -11.45
C LEU A 88 34.09 -21.55 -12.76
N LEU A 89 35.40 -21.41 -12.73
CA LEU A 89 36.20 -21.05 -13.91
C LEU A 89 37.07 -22.23 -14.30
N LYS A 90 36.96 -22.65 -15.57
CA LYS A 90 37.89 -23.60 -16.19
C LYS A 90 38.45 -23.04 -17.48
N ARG A 91 39.70 -23.36 -17.77
CA ARG A 91 40.31 -23.11 -19.08
C ARG A 91 39.91 -24.23 -20.04
N THR A 92 39.40 -23.89 -21.22
CA THR A 92 39.02 -24.88 -22.25
C THR A 92 40.05 -24.97 -23.37
N ASP A 93 40.72 -23.87 -23.69
CA ASP A 93 41.90 -23.83 -24.57
C ASP A 93 42.84 -22.66 -24.18
N ILE A 94 43.88 -22.39 -24.97
CA ILE A 94 44.87 -21.34 -24.70
C ILE A 94 44.21 -19.95 -24.59
N THR A 95 43.10 -19.71 -25.27
CA THR A 95 42.42 -18.41 -25.39
C THR A 95 41.07 -18.34 -24.68
N LYS A 96 40.41 -19.48 -24.43
CA LYS A 96 39.03 -19.55 -23.94
C LYS A 96 38.94 -20.03 -22.49
N ILE A 97 38.12 -19.29 -21.73
CA ILE A 97 37.81 -19.58 -20.34
C ILE A 97 36.29 -19.75 -20.23
N LYS A 98 35.85 -20.92 -19.76
CA LYS A 98 34.43 -21.20 -19.47
C LYS A 98 34.14 -20.82 -18.03
N LYS A 99 33.17 -19.91 -17.85
CA LYS A 99 32.61 -19.53 -16.55
C LYS A 99 31.19 -20.05 -16.46
N ILE A 100 30.83 -20.66 -15.33
CA ILE A 100 29.44 -20.90 -14.96
C ILE A 100 29.20 -20.33 -13.57
N SER A 101 27.99 -19.82 -13.35
CA SER A 101 27.56 -19.32 -12.05
C SER A 101 26.29 -20.03 -11.61
N PHE A 102 26.11 -20.21 -10.30
CA PHE A 102 24.86 -20.66 -9.72
C PHE A 102 24.78 -20.28 -8.24
N ASN A 103 23.57 -20.31 -7.69
CA ASN A 103 23.29 -19.97 -6.31
C ASN A 103 23.28 -21.24 -5.44
N ILE A 104 23.80 -21.16 -4.22
CA ILE A 104 23.80 -22.23 -3.22
C ILE A 104 23.26 -21.66 -1.91
N LYS A 105 22.31 -22.33 -1.25
CA LYS A 105 21.87 -21.95 0.10
C LYS A 105 22.83 -22.48 1.16
N LEU A 106 22.92 -21.81 2.30
CA LEU A 106 23.76 -22.28 3.42
C LEU A 106 23.37 -23.68 3.91
N GLY A 107 22.09 -24.04 3.85
CA GLY A 107 21.60 -25.38 4.17
C GLY A 107 22.18 -26.45 3.23
N ASP A 108 22.24 -26.16 1.94
CA ASP A 108 22.72 -27.08 0.89
C ASP A 108 24.22 -27.37 1.04
N LEU A 109 24.99 -26.46 1.65
CA LEU A 109 26.41 -26.69 1.96
C LEU A 109 26.64 -27.91 2.87
N LYS A 110 25.61 -28.34 3.61
CA LYS A 110 25.71 -29.54 4.44
C LYS A 110 25.80 -30.83 3.59
N ASN A 111 25.20 -30.85 2.40
CA ASN A 111 25.09 -32.04 1.55
C ASN A 111 26.20 -32.11 0.49
N ALA A 112 27.25 -32.90 0.78
CA ALA A 112 28.37 -33.08 -0.14
C ALA A 112 27.99 -33.83 -1.44
N GLU A 113 26.93 -34.64 -1.42
CA GLU A 113 26.48 -35.42 -2.59
C GLU A 113 25.86 -34.52 -3.66
N GLU A 114 24.94 -33.66 -3.26
CA GLU A 114 24.25 -32.73 -4.15
C GLU A 114 25.22 -31.74 -4.79
N LEU A 115 26.15 -31.18 -4.01
CA LEU A 115 27.20 -30.30 -4.53
C LEU A 115 28.09 -30.97 -5.56
N TYR A 116 28.47 -32.22 -5.32
CA TYR A 116 29.27 -33.01 -6.25
C TYR A 116 28.51 -33.24 -7.56
N THR A 117 27.26 -33.70 -7.48
CA THR A 117 26.39 -33.96 -8.64
C THR A 117 26.15 -32.68 -9.45
N LEU A 118 25.88 -31.55 -8.79
CA LEU A 118 25.64 -30.26 -9.43
C LEU A 118 26.86 -29.78 -10.24
N ILE A 119 28.06 -29.96 -9.71
CA ILE A 119 29.31 -29.55 -10.35
C ILE A 119 29.65 -30.48 -11.53
N HIS A 120 29.58 -31.80 -11.32
CA HIS A 120 29.87 -32.78 -12.36
C HIS A 120 28.87 -32.74 -13.52
N GLY A 121 27.58 -32.50 -13.24
CA GLY A 121 26.55 -32.31 -14.25
C GLY A 121 26.79 -31.10 -15.17
N LYS A 122 27.68 -30.17 -14.78
CA LYS A 122 28.09 -29.00 -15.59
C LYS A 122 29.42 -29.22 -16.33
N GLU A 123 29.92 -30.46 -16.39
CA GLU A 123 31.21 -30.86 -17.01
C GLU A 123 32.46 -30.32 -16.29
N TYR A 124 32.36 -30.06 -14.98
CA TYR A 124 33.49 -29.67 -14.15
C TYR A 124 33.98 -30.91 -13.39
N LYS A 125 35.23 -31.32 -13.61
CA LYS A 125 35.76 -32.60 -13.12
C LYS A 125 36.53 -32.41 -11.82
N PHE A 126 36.15 -33.15 -10.79
CA PHE A 126 36.84 -33.21 -9.50
C PHE A 126 37.30 -34.65 -9.20
N ASN A 127 38.60 -34.83 -8.98
CA ASN A 127 39.26 -36.13 -8.82
C ASN A 127 39.47 -36.53 -7.34
N GLY A 128 38.83 -35.83 -6.39
CA GLY A 128 38.91 -36.11 -4.95
C GLY A 128 37.61 -36.68 -4.36
N SER A 129 37.59 -36.88 -3.03
CA SER A 129 36.37 -37.28 -2.32
C SER A 129 35.35 -36.15 -2.22
N LYS A 130 34.05 -36.48 -2.16
CA LYS A 130 32.96 -35.51 -1.98
C LYS A 130 33.15 -34.62 -0.74
N ALA A 131 33.65 -35.19 0.35
CA ALA A 131 34.00 -34.45 1.56
C ALA A 131 35.12 -33.42 1.34
N ASN A 132 36.13 -33.75 0.50
CA ASN A 132 37.18 -32.80 0.15
C ASN A 132 36.64 -31.66 -0.72
N LEU A 133 35.77 -31.95 -1.69
CA LEU A 133 35.12 -30.91 -2.49
C LEU A 133 34.34 -29.93 -1.62
N LYS A 134 33.57 -30.44 -0.66
CA LYS A 134 32.85 -29.62 0.33
C LYS A 134 33.79 -28.69 1.10
N LYS A 135 34.89 -29.22 1.66
CA LYS A 135 35.88 -28.40 2.38
C LYS A 135 36.48 -27.29 1.50
N ILE A 136 36.75 -27.59 0.23
CA ILE A 136 37.28 -26.61 -0.72
C ILE A 136 36.24 -25.51 -0.98
N ILE A 137 34.96 -25.87 -1.17
CA ILE A 137 33.87 -24.90 -1.32
C ILE A 137 33.77 -24.03 -0.06
N GLU A 138 33.65 -24.63 1.13
CA GLU A 138 33.55 -23.92 2.40
C GLU A 138 34.73 -22.97 2.64
N ALA A 139 35.96 -23.38 2.33
CA ALA A 139 37.13 -22.52 2.38
C ALA A 139 37.04 -21.37 1.36
N SER A 140 36.66 -21.67 0.12
CA SER A 140 36.52 -20.65 -0.93
C SER A 140 35.50 -19.57 -0.56
N LEU A 141 34.43 -19.94 0.14
CA LEU A 141 33.38 -19.02 0.61
C LEU A 141 33.86 -18.06 1.73
N LYS A 142 35.03 -18.30 2.34
CA LYS A 142 35.67 -17.34 3.27
C LYS A 142 36.26 -16.13 2.56
N MET A 143 36.36 -16.16 1.23
CA MET A 143 36.76 -15.00 0.45
C MET A 143 35.73 -13.88 0.61
N SER A 144 36.19 -12.69 1.04
CA SER A 144 35.34 -11.50 1.13
C SER A 144 34.83 -11.11 -0.25
N VAL A 145 33.51 -11.00 -0.37
CA VAL A 145 32.82 -10.48 -1.56
C VAL A 145 31.95 -9.30 -1.15
N TYR A 146 32.00 -8.25 -1.96
CA TYR A 146 31.32 -6.99 -1.70
C TYR A 146 29.90 -6.92 -2.29
N PRO A 147 29.64 -7.35 -3.54
CA PRO A 147 28.29 -7.23 -4.07
C PRO A 147 27.37 -8.27 -3.41
N ARG A 148 26.17 -7.82 -3.05
CA ARG A 148 25.13 -8.64 -2.43
C ARG A 148 24.04 -8.92 -3.45
N ILE A 149 23.40 -10.07 -3.29
CA ILE A 149 22.16 -10.42 -3.97
C ILE A 149 21.03 -10.35 -2.97
N VAL A 150 19.96 -9.64 -3.33
CA VAL A 150 18.75 -9.55 -2.52
C VAL A 150 17.81 -10.69 -2.90
N TYR A 151 17.50 -11.54 -1.94
CA TYR A 151 16.45 -12.54 -2.08
C TYR A 151 15.11 -11.94 -1.64
N THR A 152 14.11 -12.02 -2.52
CA THR A 152 12.74 -11.58 -2.25
C THR A 152 11.72 -12.71 -2.41
N ASP A 153 10.72 -12.70 -1.53
CA ASP A 153 9.49 -13.48 -1.62
C ASP A 153 8.26 -12.59 -1.91
N THR A 154 8.50 -11.34 -2.30
CA THR A 154 7.45 -10.37 -2.65
C THR A 154 7.69 -9.78 -4.04
N ILE A 155 6.61 -9.47 -4.75
CA ILE A 155 6.64 -8.64 -5.96
C ILE A 155 6.57 -7.15 -5.62
N GLY A 156 6.96 -6.29 -6.56
CA GLY A 156 7.02 -4.84 -6.39
C GLY A 156 8.46 -4.29 -6.38
N TRP A 157 8.64 -3.10 -5.83
CA TRP A 157 9.93 -2.41 -5.83
C TRP A 157 10.93 -2.97 -4.81
N ILE A 158 12.05 -3.47 -5.31
CA ILE A 158 13.15 -4.04 -4.53
C ILE A 158 14.44 -3.25 -4.83
N GLN A 159 15.11 -2.79 -3.77
CA GLN A 159 16.41 -2.15 -3.91
C GLN A 159 17.51 -3.21 -4.10
N GLY A 160 18.10 -3.27 -5.30
CA GLY A 160 19.24 -4.12 -5.63
C GLY A 160 20.53 -3.30 -5.67
N ASN A 161 21.44 -3.49 -4.72
CA ASN A 161 22.70 -2.72 -4.63
C ASN A 161 22.50 -1.20 -4.79
N GLU A 162 22.82 -0.64 -5.95
CA GLU A 162 22.72 0.80 -6.28
C GLU A 162 21.43 1.16 -7.04
N GLU A 163 20.72 0.17 -7.58
CA GLU A 163 19.57 0.35 -8.46
C GLU A 163 18.28 -0.15 -7.81
N LEU A 164 17.15 0.40 -8.28
CA LEU A 164 15.83 0.00 -7.86
C LEU A 164 15.21 -0.83 -8.99
N HIS A 165 14.67 -2.00 -8.67
CA HIS A 165 14.11 -2.94 -9.62
C HIS A 165 12.67 -3.26 -9.25
N TYR A 166 11.82 -3.49 -10.24
CA TYR A 166 10.46 -3.95 -10.03
C TYR A 166 10.36 -5.44 -10.36
N VAL A 167 10.09 -6.29 -9.37
CA VAL A 167 9.87 -7.72 -9.60
C VAL A 167 8.40 -7.95 -9.96
N PRO A 168 8.04 -8.61 -11.08
CA PRO A 168 8.90 -9.41 -11.98
C PRO A 168 9.32 -8.71 -13.30
N ILE A 169 9.16 -7.39 -13.41
CA ILE A 169 9.19 -6.67 -14.70
C ILE A 169 10.61 -6.34 -15.16
N THR A 170 11.38 -5.65 -14.33
CA THR A 170 12.74 -5.23 -14.67
C THR A 170 13.66 -6.44 -14.67
N ASP A 171 14.66 -6.51 -15.56
CA ASP A 171 15.63 -7.61 -15.52
C ASP A 171 16.34 -7.65 -14.15
N TYR A 172 15.88 -8.52 -13.26
CA TYR A 172 16.29 -8.51 -11.85
C TYR A 172 17.27 -9.65 -11.54
N GLU A 173 17.28 -10.71 -12.35
CA GLU A 173 18.09 -11.92 -12.10
C GLU A 173 19.59 -11.71 -12.36
N ASP A 174 19.89 -10.87 -13.35
CA ASP A 174 21.25 -10.44 -13.69
C ASP A 174 21.74 -9.33 -12.75
N ASP A 175 20.83 -8.46 -12.28
CA ASP A 175 21.13 -7.25 -11.49
C ASP A 175 21.12 -7.44 -9.97
N ASN A 176 21.44 -8.64 -9.52
CA ASN A 176 21.61 -8.99 -8.11
C ASN A 176 20.32 -9.11 -7.29
N ILE A 177 19.20 -9.48 -7.91
CA ILE A 177 18.00 -9.89 -7.20
C ILE A 177 17.70 -11.35 -7.53
N LEU A 178 17.21 -12.08 -6.52
CA LEU A 178 16.77 -13.47 -6.66
C LEU A 178 15.38 -13.57 -6.06
N CYS A 179 14.45 -14.18 -6.78
CA CYS A 179 13.13 -14.46 -6.23
C CYS A 179 12.83 -15.96 -6.18
N SER A 180 11.84 -16.33 -5.37
CA SER A 180 11.43 -17.73 -5.24
C SER A 180 10.85 -18.26 -6.56
N ALA A 181 11.03 -19.55 -6.84
CA ALA A 181 10.46 -20.19 -8.02
C ALA A 181 8.92 -20.13 -8.02
N GLN A 182 8.31 -20.20 -6.84
CA GLN A 182 6.87 -20.07 -6.67
C GLN A 182 6.38 -18.66 -7.04
N LEU A 183 7.09 -17.61 -6.58
CA LEU A 183 6.76 -16.22 -6.90
C LEU A 183 6.80 -15.98 -8.43
N LYS A 184 7.83 -16.47 -9.12
CA LYS A 184 7.93 -16.36 -10.59
C LYS A 184 6.78 -17.07 -11.30
N LYS A 185 6.37 -18.22 -10.78
CA LYS A 185 5.31 -19.02 -11.37
C LYS A 185 3.94 -18.37 -11.19
N ASP A 186 3.65 -17.86 -10.00
CA ASP A 186 2.34 -17.33 -9.66
C ASP A 186 2.13 -15.92 -10.19
N TYR A 187 3.15 -15.06 -10.12
CA TYR A 187 3.06 -13.65 -10.47
C TYR A 187 3.77 -13.32 -11.78
N ASN A 188 3.44 -14.04 -12.86
CA ASN A 188 4.00 -13.75 -14.17
C ASN A 188 3.25 -12.61 -14.88
N ILE A 189 3.98 -11.74 -15.57
CA ILE A 189 3.44 -10.66 -16.41
C ILE A 189 3.87 -10.93 -17.85
N THR A 190 2.89 -11.08 -18.73
CA THR A 190 3.15 -11.25 -20.17
C THR A 190 3.22 -9.87 -20.84
N ASN A 191 4.34 -9.54 -21.47
CA ASN A 191 4.53 -8.28 -22.16
C ASN A 191 4.69 -8.52 -23.68
N ASN A 192 4.11 -7.63 -24.50
CA ASN A 192 4.37 -7.56 -25.93
C ASN A 192 5.17 -6.28 -26.25
N TYR A 193 6.48 -6.43 -26.38
CA TYR A 193 7.41 -5.34 -26.73
C TYR A 193 7.21 -4.77 -28.15
N ALA A 194 6.31 -5.33 -28.97
CA ALA A 194 5.99 -4.77 -30.28
C ALA A 194 4.97 -3.62 -30.22
N LEU A 195 4.22 -3.50 -29.12
CA LEU A 195 3.28 -2.39 -28.92
C LEU A 195 4.04 -1.18 -28.37
N ASN A 196 3.89 -0.03 -29.02
CA ASN A 196 4.52 1.20 -28.53
C ASN A 196 3.68 1.84 -27.40
N GLU A 197 4.33 2.71 -26.63
CA GLU A 197 3.79 3.36 -25.43
C GLU A 197 2.54 4.19 -25.72
N ASN A 198 2.45 4.78 -26.91
CA ASN A 198 1.33 5.62 -27.35
C ASN A 198 0.09 4.80 -27.66
N GLU A 199 0.25 3.68 -28.35
CA GLU A 199 -0.82 2.71 -28.59
C GLU A 199 -1.33 2.13 -27.27
N LEU A 200 -0.41 1.75 -26.37
CA LEU A 200 -0.76 1.24 -25.05
C LEU A 200 -1.57 2.27 -24.26
N PHE A 201 -1.12 3.53 -24.20
CA PHE A 201 -1.84 4.59 -23.51
C PHE A 201 -3.24 4.80 -24.11
N ALA A 202 -3.34 4.89 -25.44
CA ALA A 202 -4.61 5.09 -26.14
C ALA A 202 -5.61 3.96 -25.85
N GLU A 203 -5.14 2.70 -25.81
CA GLU A 203 -5.98 1.55 -25.44
C GLU A 203 -6.45 1.59 -23.99
N ILE A 204 -5.59 2.02 -23.05
CA ILE A 204 -5.99 2.16 -21.64
C ILE A 204 -6.99 3.30 -21.45
N ILE A 205 -6.87 4.40 -22.18
CA ILE A 205 -7.88 5.48 -22.12
C ILE A 205 -9.24 5.03 -22.63
N LYS A 206 -9.30 4.15 -23.64
CA LYS A 206 -10.58 3.59 -24.11
C LYS A 206 -11.32 2.84 -23.00
N LEU A 207 -10.61 2.19 -22.07
CA LEU A 207 -11.24 1.51 -20.91
C LEU A 207 -12.04 2.47 -20.03
N LEU A 208 -11.70 3.76 -19.98
CA LEU A 208 -12.45 4.74 -19.18
C LEU A 208 -13.91 4.87 -19.62
N ASN A 209 -14.22 4.53 -20.87
CA ASN A 209 -15.57 4.61 -21.44
C ASN A 209 -16.35 3.29 -21.36
N ILE A 210 -15.84 2.28 -20.65
CA ILE A 210 -16.57 1.00 -20.50
C ILE A 210 -17.83 1.12 -19.63
N THR A 211 -17.88 2.09 -18.72
CA THR A 211 -19.01 2.39 -17.82
C THR A 211 -18.82 3.82 -17.29
N ASP A 212 -19.59 4.25 -16.28
CA ASP A 212 -19.48 5.59 -15.68
C ASP A 212 -18.02 5.91 -15.27
N LYS A 213 -17.54 7.09 -15.69
CA LYS A 213 -16.22 7.62 -15.33
C LYS A 213 -16.05 7.86 -13.84
N LYS A 214 -17.14 8.02 -13.09
CA LYS A 214 -17.15 8.00 -11.61
C LYS A 214 -16.68 6.67 -11.03
N VAL A 215 -16.64 5.60 -11.83
CA VAL A 215 -16.08 4.29 -11.45
C VAL A 215 -14.71 4.07 -12.09
N THR A 216 -14.60 4.29 -13.41
CA THR A 216 -13.40 3.90 -14.17
C THR A 216 -12.18 4.77 -13.87
N ILE A 217 -12.35 6.08 -13.66
CA ILE A 217 -11.23 6.98 -13.32
C ILE A 217 -10.65 6.62 -11.94
N PRO A 218 -11.44 6.48 -10.85
CA PRO A 218 -10.92 5.98 -9.58
C PRO A 218 -10.18 4.64 -9.69
N LEU A 219 -10.69 3.69 -10.48
CA LEU A 219 -10.06 2.38 -10.66
C LEU A 219 -8.69 2.49 -11.34
N LEU A 220 -8.59 3.24 -12.44
CA LEU A 220 -7.32 3.44 -13.14
C LEU A 220 -6.31 4.20 -12.27
N ALA A 221 -6.78 5.27 -11.62
CA ALA A 221 -6.00 6.06 -10.68
C ALA A 221 -5.44 5.22 -9.54
N PHE A 222 -6.26 4.31 -9.00
CA PHE A 222 -5.87 3.41 -7.92
C PHE A 222 -4.84 2.38 -8.38
N THR A 223 -4.99 1.81 -9.57
CA THR A 223 -3.98 0.90 -10.14
C THR A 223 -2.64 1.61 -10.34
N ALA A 224 -2.66 2.81 -10.91
CA ALA A 224 -1.45 3.61 -11.10
C ALA A 224 -0.80 3.94 -9.75
N LEU A 225 -1.56 4.46 -8.78
CA LEU A 225 -1.08 4.75 -7.43
C LEU A 225 -0.48 3.51 -6.74
N SER A 226 -1.19 2.38 -6.82
CA SER A 226 -0.75 1.12 -6.22
C SER A 226 0.59 0.64 -6.75
N SER A 227 0.98 1.03 -7.96
CA SER A 227 2.24 0.64 -8.60
C SER A 227 3.50 1.21 -7.95
N PHE A 228 3.37 2.18 -7.04
CA PHE A 228 4.50 2.82 -6.36
C PHE A 228 4.22 3.16 -4.89
N ASN A 229 3.23 2.52 -4.27
CA ASN A 229 2.86 2.77 -2.87
C ASN A 229 4.01 2.51 -1.90
N SER A 230 4.79 1.44 -2.09
CA SER A 230 5.91 1.11 -1.21
C SER A 230 6.98 2.21 -1.20
N LEU A 231 7.16 2.87 -2.35
CA LEU A 231 8.08 4.00 -2.52
C LEU A 231 7.57 5.24 -1.80
N ILE A 232 6.26 5.53 -1.88
CA ILE A 232 5.63 6.62 -1.11
C ILE A 232 5.90 6.41 0.39
N HIS A 233 5.58 5.22 0.89
CA HIS A 233 5.74 4.86 2.31
C HIS A 233 7.20 4.96 2.80
N LYS A 234 8.18 4.69 1.93
CA LYS A 234 9.60 4.77 2.28
C LYS A 234 10.07 6.21 2.48
N ASN A 235 9.59 7.13 1.64
CA ASN A 235 10.16 8.48 1.51
C ASN A 235 9.24 9.60 2.04
N ASN A 236 8.00 9.32 2.44
CA ASN A 236 7.00 10.33 2.80
C ASN A 236 6.31 10.02 4.13
N THR A 237 5.71 11.05 4.72
CA THR A 237 4.96 10.95 5.97
C THR A 237 3.48 10.64 5.74
N SER A 238 2.91 11.21 4.69
CA SER A 238 1.56 10.91 4.23
C SER A 238 1.61 9.69 3.33
N CYS A 239 0.62 8.81 3.48
CA CYS A 239 0.50 7.62 2.65
C CYS A 239 -0.97 7.33 2.32
N PRO A 240 -1.23 6.65 1.19
CA PRO A 240 -2.56 6.22 0.83
C PRO A 240 -3.01 5.09 1.76
N GLU A 241 -3.86 5.41 2.74
CA GLU A 241 -4.40 4.47 3.72
C GLU A 241 -5.88 4.15 3.49
N PHE A 242 -6.24 3.75 2.27
CA PHE A 242 -7.61 3.41 1.92
C PHE A 242 -7.74 2.20 1.00
N LEU A 243 -8.93 1.62 1.02
CA LEU A 243 -9.33 0.50 0.19
C LEU A 243 -10.36 0.98 -0.84
N LEU A 244 -10.38 0.35 -2.01
CA LEU A 244 -11.53 0.45 -2.90
C LEU A 244 -12.52 -0.67 -2.60
N CYS A 245 -13.81 -0.36 -2.58
CA CYS A 245 -14.89 -1.33 -2.58
C CYS A 245 -15.66 -1.18 -3.88
N LEU A 246 -15.50 -2.15 -4.77
CA LEU A 246 -16.33 -2.27 -5.95
C LEU A 246 -17.57 -3.06 -5.55
N HIS A 247 -18.74 -2.45 -5.69
CA HIS A 247 -19.99 -3.09 -5.30
C HIS A 247 -21.05 -3.06 -6.39
N ASN A 248 -21.87 -4.10 -6.38
CA ASN A 248 -23.04 -4.22 -7.22
C ASN A 248 -24.03 -5.14 -6.48
N LYS A 249 -25.28 -4.72 -6.36
CA LYS A 249 -26.35 -5.46 -5.66
C LYS A 249 -26.59 -6.84 -6.27
N ASN A 250 -26.31 -7.00 -7.56
CA ASN A 250 -26.41 -8.28 -8.26
C ASN A 250 -25.15 -9.12 -8.05
N GLU A 251 -25.31 -10.44 -7.99
CA GLU A 251 -24.19 -11.41 -8.02
C GLU A 251 -23.56 -11.55 -9.42
N SER A 252 -23.63 -10.49 -10.23
CA SER A 252 -23.12 -10.46 -11.60
C SER A 252 -21.60 -10.67 -11.64
N PRO A 253 -21.09 -11.51 -12.56
CA PRO A 253 -19.66 -11.68 -12.77
C PRO A 253 -19.01 -10.45 -13.42
N LEU A 254 -19.78 -9.47 -13.88
CA LEU A 254 -19.25 -8.27 -14.55
C LEU A 254 -18.48 -7.36 -13.59
N LYS A 255 -18.87 -7.31 -12.31
CA LYS A 255 -18.07 -6.62 -11.27
C LYS A 255 -16.65 -7.19 -11.18
N THR A 256 -16.55 -8.53 -11.19
CA THR A 256 -15.27 -9.23 -11.23
C THR A 256 -14.53 -8.94 -12.54
N ALA A 257 -15.24 -8.88 -13.67
CA ALA A 257 -14.65 -8.49 -14.94
C ALA A 257 -14.04 -7.09 -14.91
N ILE A 258 -14.78 -6.08 -14.44
CA ILE A 258 -14.28 -4.71 -14.33
C ILE A 258 -13.07 -4.64 -13.39
N ALA A 259 -13.12 -5.30 -12.22
CA ALA A 259 -11.97 -5.37 -11.33
C ALA A 259 -10.75 -5.99 -12.00
N ASN A 260 -10.92 -7.09 -12.75
CA ASN A 260 -9.82 -7.71 -13.49
C ASN A 260 -9.32 -6.83 -14.65
N LEU A 261 -10.21 -6.07 -15.32
CA LEU A 261 -9.84 -5.18 -16.41
C LEU A 261 -8.95 -4.02 -15.97
N PHE A 262 -9.14 -3.50 -14.76
CA PHE A 262 -8.40 -2.35 -14.24
C PHE A 262 -7.28 -2.71 -13.27
N CYS A 263 -7.43 -3.80 -12.51
CA CYS A 263 -6.59 -4.06 -11.33
C CYS A 263 -5.82 -5.39 -11.42
N ASN A 264 -6.17 -6.32 -12.33
CA ASN A 264 -5.46 -7.59 -12.42
C ASN A 264 -4.31 -7.53 -13.42
N VAL A 265 -3.10 -7.45 -12.88
CA VAL A 265 -1.83 -7.43 -13.65
C VAL A 265 -1.32 -8.86 -13.95
N PHE A 266 -1.74 -9.87 -13.20
CA PHE A 266 -1.17 -11.23 -13.25
C PHE A 266 -2.12 -12.24 -13.88
N ASN A 267 -1.62 -13.09 -14.78
CA ASN A 267 -2.37 -14.21 -15.38
C ASN A 267 -3.79 -13.87 -15.90
N ARG A 268 -4.02 -12.62 -16.29
CA ARG A 268 -5.36 -12.05 -16.54
C ARG A 268 -6.17 -12.80 -17.60
N SER A 269 -5.52 -13.34 -18.63
CA SER A 269 -6.18 -13.98 -19.77
C SER A 269 -7.13 -15.12 -19.38
N GLN A 270 -6.83 -15.84 -18.28
CA GLN A 270 -7.62 -16.99 -17.82
C GLN A 270 -8.72 -16.62 -16.82
N HIS A 271 -8.71 -15.38 -16.31
CA HIS A 271 -9.45 -15.00 -15.10
C HIS A 271 -10.19 -13.67 -15.27
N ILE A 272 -10.76 -13.36 -16.44
CA ILE A 272 -11.55 -12.12 -16.58
C ILE A 272 -12.80 -12.14 -15.69
N TYR A 273 -13.60 -13.21 -15.74
CA TYR A 273 -14.86 -13.30 -14.97
C TYR A 273 -14.72 -14.01 -13.61
N SER A 274 -13.50 -14.33 -13.19
CA SER A 274 -13.22 -15.03 -11.94
C SER A 274 -11.99 -14.45 -11.27
N ILE A 275 -11.79 -14.78 -10.00
CA ILE A 275 -10.60 -14.36 -9.25
C ILE A 275 -9.59 -15.51 -9.26
N ASP A 276 -8.37 -15.27 -9.75
CA ASP A 276 -7.27 -16.24 -9.69
C ASP A 276 -6.87 -16.44 -8.22
N SER A 277 -7.16 -17.62 -7.66
CA SER A 277 -6.84 -17.93 -6.27
C SER A 277 -5.34 -18.03 -6.00
N ARG A 278 -4.48 -18.06 -7.02
CA ARG A 278 -3.03 -18.08 -6.83
C ARG A 278 -2.48 -16.70 -6.45
N THR A 279 -3.01 -15.65 -7.06
CA THR A 279 -2.50 -14.27 -6.89
C THR A 279 -3.44 -13.37 -6.10
N HIS A 280 -4.74 -13.68 -6.09
CA HIS A 280 -5.79 -12.85 -5.50
C HIS A 280 -6.60 -13.65 -4.48
N ASN A 281 -7.30 -12.94 -3.59
CA ASN A 281 -8.06 -13.61 -2.54
C ASN A 281 -9.52 -13.86 -2.93
N ASN A 282 -9.88 -15.14 -3.07
CA ASN A 282 -11.26 -15.59 -3.24
C ASN A 282 -11.69 -16.59 -2.14
N GLN A 283 -10.89 -16.74 -1.08
CA GLN A 283 -11.09 -17.70 0.01
C GLN A 283 -11.13 -17.02 1.38
N TRP A 284 -11.69 -17.74 2.37
CA TRP A 284 -12.21 -17.16 3.61
C TRP A 284 -11.23 -17.25 4.79
N THR A 285 -10.07 -17.89 4.64
CA THR A 285 -9.12 -17.97 5.76
C THR A 285 -8.27 -16.71 5.85
N ASN A 286 -8.15 -16.18 7.07
CA ASN A 286 -7.30 -15.00 7.32
C ASN A 286 -5.83 -15.27 6.97
N SER A 287 -5.36 -16.53 7.08
CA SER A 287 -3.98 -16.90 6.77
C SER A 287 -3.65 -16.82 5.28
N GLU A 288 -4.48 -17.40 4.41
CA GLU A 288 -4.25 -17.37 2.95
C GLU A 288 -4.36 -15.95 2.40
N MET A 289 -5.33 -15.18 2.91
CA MET A 289 -5.47 -13.76 2.59
C MET A 289 -4.20 -12.98 2.95
N LEU A 290 -3.69 -13.15 4.17
CA LEU A 290 -2.48 -12.47 4.63
C LEU A 290 -1.25 -12.86 3.81
N GLU A 291 -1.13 -14.12 3.43
CA GLU A 291 -0.03 -14.61 2.59
C GLU A 291 -0.03 -13.89 1.23
N LYS A 292 -1.18 -13.83 0.56
CA LYS A 292 -1.34 -13.15 -0.74
C LYS A 292 -1.07 -11.66 -0.65
N ILE A 293 -1.68 -10.99 0.33
CA ILE A 293 -1.42 -9.57 0.58
C ILE A 293 0.07 -9.37 0.85
N SER A 294 0.70 -10.18 1.70
CA SER A 294 2.13 -9.99 2.02
C SER A 294 3.08 -10.22 0.83
N SER A 295 2.64 -10.97 -0.18
CA SER A 295 3.44 -11.31 -1.37
C SER A 295 3.40 -10.23 -2.45
N ILE A 296 2.41 -9.33 -2.39
CA ILE A 296 2.24 -8.21 -3.31
C ILE A 296 2.62 -6.93 -2.55
N SER A 297 3.43 -6.03 -3.10
CA SER A 297 3.67 -4.71 -2.46
C SER A 297 3.17 -3.54 -3.29
N ASP A 298 3.31 -3.62 -4.61
CA ASP A 298 3.09 -2.50 -5.53
C ASP A 298 2.15 -2.89 -6.69
N ALA A 299 1.12 -3.67 -6.40
CA ALA A 299 0.06 -3.93 -7.35
C ALA A 299 -1.26 -4.10 -6.60
N PRO A 300 -2.42 -3.85 -7.25
CA PRO A 300 -3.70 -4.14 -6.62
C PRO A 300 -3.89 -5.63 -6.31
N CYS A 301 -4.31 -5.93 -5.08
CA CYS A 301 -4.76 -7.25 -4.67
C CYS A 301 -6.29 -7.28 -4.64
N ILE A 302 -6.90 -8.13 -5.48
CA ILE A 302 -8.36 -8.27 -5.55
C ILE A 302 -8.82 -9.25 -4.48
N THR A 303 -9.80 -8.85 -3.70
CA THR A 303 -10.38 -9.65 -2.62
C THR A 303 -11.88 -9.74 -2.79
N GLN A 304 -12.41 -10.95 -2.95
CA GLN A 304 -13.85 -11.17 -2.90
C GLN A 304 -14.32 -11.45 -1.48
N ILE A 305 -15.35 -10.74 -1.01
CA ILE A 305 -15.98 -10.97 0.30
C ILE A 305 -17.42 -11.42 0.15
N SER A 306 -17.82 -12.40 0.97
CA SER A 306 -19.20 -12.87 1.08
C SER A 306 -19.82 -12.28 2.34
N GLY A 307 -20.64 -11.23 2.19
CA GLY A 307 -21.35 -10.59 3.31
C GLY A 307 -20.53 -9.55 4.11
N VAL A 308 -21.03 -9.20 5.30
CA VAL A 308 -20.46 -8.14 6.15
C VAL A 308 -19.25 -8.69 6.92
N SER A 309 -18.06 -8.60 6.31
CA SER A 309 -16.81 -8.97 6.96
C SER A 309 -16.23 -7.80 7.77
N LYS A 310 -15.55 -8.11 8.89
CA LYS A 310 -14.82 -7.10 9.67
C LYS A 310 -13.64 -6.57 8.85
N LEU A 311 -13.74 -5.32 8.40
CA LEU A 311 -12.71 -4.64 7.59
C LEU A 311 -11.32 -4.58 8.23
N GLY A 312 -11.22 -4.71 9.56
CA GLY A 312 -9.95 -4.69 10.28
C GLY A 312 -8.94 -5.75 9.79
N ALA A 313 -9.41 -6.88 9.25
CA ALA A 313 -8.56 -7.91 8.65
C ALA A 313 -7.86 -7.45 7.36
N TYR A 314 -8.38 -6.44 6.67
CA TYR A 314 -7.82 -5.90 5.43
C TYR A 314 -7.04 -4.60 5.66
N ILE A 315 -7.56 -3.72 6.51
CA ILE A 315 -6.96 -2.41 6.80
C ILE A 315 -5.58 -2.56 7.45
N LYS A 316 -5.44 -3.46 8.44
CA LYS A 316 -4.16 -3.65 9.14
C LYS A 316 -3.07 -4.16 8.18
N PRO A 317 -3.29 -5.21 7.38
CA PRO A 317 -2.33 -5.66 6.38
C PRO A 317 -2.04 -4.63 5.29
N MET A 318 -3.05 -3.91 4.79
CA MET A 318 -2.87 -2.83 3.82
C MET A 318 -1.83 -1.81 4.32
N LYS A 319 -1.98 -1.32 5.56
CA LYS A 319 -1.01 -0.40 6.18
C LYS A 319 0.37 -1.03 6.40
N GLN A 320 0.41 -2.32 6.74
CA GLN A 320 1.65 -3.03 7.02
C GLN A 320 2.46 -3.32 5.75
N TYR A 321 1.79 -3.66 4.65
CA TYR A 321 2.43 -4.10 3.40
C TYR A 321 2.47 -3.02 2.33
N SER A 322 1.75 -1.91 2.51
CA SER A 322 1.68 -0.78 1.57
C SER A 322 0.96 -1.14 0.27
N ASN A 323 -0.05 -2.01 0.33
CA ASN A 323 -0.71 -2.52 -0.87
C ASN A 323 -1.99 -1.78 -1.18
N GLY A 324 -2.27 -1.63 -2.49
CA GLY A 324 -3.64 -1.42 -2.93
C GLY A 324 -4.46 -2.69 -2.75
N ILE A 325 -5.56 -2.61 -1.99
CA ILE A 325 -6.55 -3.69 -1.91
C ILE A 325 -7.88 -3.20 -2.47
N ILE A 326 -8.44 -3.98 -3.38
CA ILE A 326 -9.79 -3.79 -3.89
C ILE A 326 -10.69 -4.92 -3.40
N ILE A 327 -11.81 -4.55 -2.77
CA ILE A 327 -12.81 -5.46 -2.23
C ILE A 327 -13.96 -5.55 -3.22
N LEU A 328 -14.36 -6.78 -3.56
CA LEU A 328 -15.57 -7.06 -4.32
C LEU A 328 -16.68 -7.45 -3.33
N SER A 329 -17.72 -6.63 -3.25
CA SER A 329 -18.84 -6.79 -2.32
C SER A 329 -20.17 -6.68 -3.05
N SER A 330 -21.25 -7.23 -2.49
CA SER A 330 -22.60 -6.97 -3.02
C SER A 330 -23.14 -5.61 -2.58
N ASN A 331 -22.67 -5.10 -1.44
CA ASN A 331 -23.13 -3.85 -0.83
C ASN A 331 -21.96 -2.90 -0.54
N PRO A 332 -22.20 -1.57 -0.52
CA PRO A 332 -21.21 -0.62 -0.05
C PRO A 332 -20.82 -0.91 1.40
N LEU A 333 -19.58 -0.63 1.75
CA LEU A 333 -19.01 -0.83 3.08
C LEU A 333 -18.95 0.51 3.81
N LYS A 334 -19.55 0.57 5.00
CA LYS A 334 -19.60 1.77 5.84
C LYS A 334 -18.31 1.86 6.67
N HIS A 335 -17.30 2.54 6.15
CA HIS A 335 -16.05 2.81 6.86
C HIS A 335 -15.29 3.96 6.19
N ASP A 336 -14.74 4.89 6.97
CA ASP A 336 -14.05 6.09 6.48
C ASP A 336 -12.92 5.78 5.48
N SER A 337 -12.10 4.78 5.78
CA SER A 337 -11.00 4.31 4.92
C SER A 337 -11.42 3.52 3.66
N VAL A 338 -12.69 3.59 3.25
CA VAL A 338 -13.19 2.86 2.06
C VAL A 338 -13.83 3.83 1.08
N ILE A 339 -13.35 3.81 -0.16
CA ILE A 339 -14.06 4.43 -1.28
C ILE A 339 -15.00 3.38 -1.88
N ASN A 340 -16.29 3.66 -1.90
CA ASN A 340 -17.30 2.79 -2.50
C ASN A 340 -17.58 3.22 -3.94
N LEU A 341 -17.41 2.29 -4.88
CA LEU A 341 -17.66 2.45 -6.30
C LEU A 341 -18.79 1.49 -6.70
N GLY A 342 -19.95 2.04 -7.00
CA GLY A 342 -21.11 1.28 -7.46
C GLY A 342 -21.03 1.05 -8.97
N ILE A 343 -21.15 -0.21 -9.40
CA ILE A 343 -21.30 -0.56 -10.82
C ILE A 343 -22.76 -0.88 -11.11
N ASP A 344 -23.28 -0.31 -12.19
CA ASP A 344 -24.48 -0.78 -12.87
C ASP A 344 -24.09 -1.71 -14.03
N ASP A 345 -24.52 -2.98 -13.97
CA ASP A 345 -24.24 -3.96 -15.03
C ASP A 345 -24.80 -3.54 -16.39
N SER A 346 -25.90 -2.79 -16.40
CA SER A 346 -26.60 -2.38 -17.62
C SER A 346 -25.85 -1.32 -18.41
N GLU A 347 -24.94 -0.58 -17.76
CA GLU A 347 -24.15 0.48 -18.37
C GLU A 347 -22.81 0.00 -18.93
N ILE A 348 -22.50 -1.30 -18.83
CA ILE A 348 -21.22 -1.85 -19.27
C ILE A 348 -21.19 -2.04 -20.78
N ASP A 349 -20.27 -1.34 -21.46
CA ASP A 349 -19.99 -1.51 -22.88
C ASP A 349 -19.37 -2.89 -23.16
N GLN A 350 -20.19 -3.76 -23.74
CA GLN A 350 -19.81 -5.14 -24.08
C GLN A 350 -18.76 -5.22 -25.19
N LYS A 351 -18.68 -4.23 -26.09
CA LYS A 351 -17.66 -4.21 -27.16
C LYS A 351 -16.28 -3.95 -26.57
N ILE A 352 -16.17 -2.96 -25.68
CA ILE A 352 -14.92 -2.65 -24.98
C ILE A 352 -14.51 -3.84 -24.10
N LEU A 353 -15.45 -4.41 -23.33
CA LEU A 353 -15.19 -5.60 -22.52
C LEU A 353 -14.66 -6.77 -23.36
N LYS A 354 -15.30 -7.06 -24.50
CA LYS A 354 -14.90 -8.15 -25.40
C LYS A 354 -13.51 -7.93 -25.98
N HIS A 355 -13.22 -6.72 -26.47
CA HIS A 355 -11.92 -6.38 -27.04
C HIS A 355 -10.77 -6.57 -26.04
N HIS A 356 -10.90 -6.04 -24.82
CA HIS A 356 -9.85 -6.18 -23.80
C HIS A 356 -9.79 -7.57 -23.15
N LYS A 357 -10.86 -8.37 -23.28
CA LYS A 357 -10.83 -9.80 -22.94
C LYS A 357 -10.05 -10.60 -23.98
N GLU A 358 -10.22 -10.30 -25.25
CA GLU A 358 -9.51 -10.95 -26.36
C GLU A 358 -8.04 -10.51 -26.43
N ASN A 359 -7.73 -9.31 -25.92
CA ASN A 359 -6.38 -8.72 -25.92
C ASN A 359 -5.87 -8.41 -24.50
N PRO A 360 -5.77 -9.40 -23.59
CA PRO A 360 -5.38 -9.16 -22.20
C PRO A 360 -3.94 -8.65 -22.06
N ILE A 361 -3.09 -8.92 -23.06
CA ILE A 361 -1.69 -8.52 -23.10
C ILE A 361 -1.50 -7.00 -23.18
N ILE A 362 -2.50 -6.25 -23.69
CA ILE A 362 -2.44 -4.78 -23.78
C ILE A 362 -2.24 -4.17 -22.39
N PHE A 363 -3.03 -4.62 -21.42
CA PHE A 363 -2.97 -4.06 -20.07
C PHE A 363 -1.67 -4.42 -19.35
N SER A 364 -1.21 -5.67 -19.45
CA SER A 364 0.06 -6.08 -18.85
C SER A 364 1.25 -5.39 -19.51
N SER A 365 1.21 -5.17 -20.82
CA SER A 365 2.26 -4.42 -21.55
C SER A 365 2.27 -2.94 -21.17
N TRP A 366 1.10 -2.31 -21.04
CA TRP A 366 0.98 -0.95 -20.50
C TRP A 366 1.54 -0.87 -19.08
N PHE A 367 1.15 -1.79 -18.19
CA PHE A 367 1.65 -1.78 -16.81
C PHE A 367 3.17 -1.95 -16.77
N THR A 368 3.73 -2.83 -17.59
CA THR A 368 5.18 -2.97 -17.76
C THR A 368 5.83 -1.67 -18.22
N SER A 369 5.33 -1.03 -19.28
CA SER A 369 5.88 0.24 -19.76
C SER A 369 5.76 1.36 -18.70
N PHE A 370 4.62 1.45 -18.02
CA PHE A 370 4.41 2.42 -16.94
C PHE A 370 5.41 2.23 -15.79
N ILE A 371 5.70 0.99 -15.39
CA ILE A 371 6.71 0.69 -14.37
C ILE A 371 8.11 1.12 -14.83
N LEU A 372 8.49 0.85 -16.07
CA LEU A 372 9.78 1.27 -16.63
C LEU A 372 9.90 2.81 -16.66
N TYR A 373 8.81 3.50 -17.00
CA TYR A 373 8.72 4.94 -16.89
C TYR A 373 8.96 5.43 -15.45
N ILE A 374 8.25 4.87 -14.46
CA ILE A 374 8.44 5.22 -13.04
C ILE A 374 9.89 4.99 -12.59
N GLN A 375 10.53 3.91 -13.06
CA GLN A 375 11.93 3.62 -12.76
C GLN A 375 12.86 4.68 -13.36
N SER A 376 12.61 5.10 -14.61
CA SER A 376 13.43 6.12 -15.30
C SER A 376 13.30 7.51 -14.68
N GLU A 377 12.12 7.87 -14.19
CA GLU A 377 11.83 9.15 -13.56
C GLU A 377 12.01 9.12 -12.04
N PHE A 378 12.55 8.02 -11.48
CA PHE A 378 12.63 7.82 -10.03
C PHE A 378 13.36 8.96 -9.30
N GLY A 379 14.40 9.51 -9.94
CA GLY A 379 15.21 10.64 -9.45
C GLY A 379 14.81 12.03 -9.98
N ASP A 380 13.67 12.16 -10.66
CA ASP A 380 13.24 13.42 -11.24
C ASP A 380 12.97 14.50 -10.16
N LYS A 381 13.32 15.76 -10.45
CA LYS A 381 13.20 16.83 -9.44
C LYS A 381 11.77 17.30 -9.18
N GLN A 382 10.85 17.05 -10.12
CA GLN A 382 9.47 17.50 -10.05
C GLN A 382 8.52 16.33 -9.71
N TRP A 383 8.82 15.14 -10.21
CA TRP A 383 7.98 13.95 -10.12
C TRP A 383 8.71 12.73 -9.53
N GLY A 384 9.96 12.87 -9.10
CA GLY A 384 10.76 11.75 -8.59
C GLY A 384 10.28 11.24 -7.24
N LEU A 385 10.19 9.92 -7.14
CA LEU A 385 9.74 9.22 -5.93
C LEU A 385 10.84 9.09 -4.87
N ASP A 386 12.11 9.35 -5.21
CA ASP A 386 13.25 9.32 -4.28
C ASP A 386 13.33 10.58 -3.39
N ASN A 387 12.74 11.68 -3.84
CA ASN A 387 12.80 12.97 -3.18
C ASN A 387 11.87 13.02 -1.96
N ARG A 388 12.49 13.01 -0.78
CA ARG A 388 11.78 13.00 0.51
C ARG A 388 10.81 14.19 0.63
N GLY A 389 9.53 13.91 0.80
CA GLY A 389 8.48 14.92 0.99
C GLY A 389 7.97 15.59 -0.28
N LEU A 390 8.51 15.27 -1.46
CA LEU A 390 8.01 15.82 -2.73
C LEU A 390 6.57 15.35 -3.00
N ILE A 391 6.30 14.06 -2.77
CA ILE A 391 4.94 13.49 -2.89
C ILE A 391 4.01 14.02 -1.80
N ASP A 392 4.52 14.25 -0.58
CA ASP A 392 3.73 14.90 0.47
C ASP A 392 3.26 16.29 0.03
N GLN A 393 4.12 17.06 -0.67
CA GLN A 393 3.74 18.36 -1.21
C GLN A 393 2.73 18.22 -2.36
N PHE A 394 3.00 17.34 -3.32
CA PHE A 394 2.10 17.14 -4.45
C PHE A 394 0.71 16.66 -4.00
N TYR A 395 0.65 15.77 -3.01
CA TYR A 395 -0.59 15.36 -2.37
C TYR A 395 -1.36 16.55 -1.72
N LYS A 396 -0.66 17.46 -1.05
CA LYS A 396 -1.28 18.68 -0.47
C LYS A 396 -1.81 19.61 -1.56
N ASP A 397 -1.09 19.73 -2.67
CA ASP A 397 -1.52 20.53 -3.81
C ASP A 397 -2.80 19.93 -4.42
N CYS A 398 -2.82 18.61 -4.67
CA CYS A 398 -4.04 17.89 -5.10
C CYS A 398 -5.21 18.07 -4.12
N THR A 399 -4.95 17.99 -2.81
CA THR A 399 -5.95 18.20 -1.76
C THR A 399 -6.54 19.61 -1.87
N SER A 400 -5.66 20.62 -2.01
CA SER A 400 -6.06 22.02 -2.13
C SER A 400 -6.92 22.22 -3.36
N THR A 401 -6.50 21.73 -4.53
CA THR A 401 -7.24 21.80 -5.79
C THR A 401 -8.61 21.15 -5.69
N ILE A 402 -8.76 19.99 -5.04
CA ILE A 402 -10.09 19.37 -4.88
C ILE A 402 -10.96 20.20 -3.91
N SER A 403 -10.37 20.85 -2.91
CA SER A 403 -11.10 21.60 -1.89
C SER A 403 -11.46 23.06 -2.23
N GLU A 404 -11.15 23.55 -3.44
CA GLU A 404 -11.32 24.97 -3.80
C GLU A 404 -12.78 25.48 -3.79
N ASP A 405 -13.79 24.59 -3.90
CA ASP A 405 -15.18 25.02 -3.89
C ASP A 405 -15.73 25.22 -2.47
N LYS A 406 -16.75 26.08 -2.32
CA LYS A 406 -17.42 26.37 -1.04
C LYS A 406 -18.37 25.26 -0.55
N ALA A 407 -18.19 24.02 -1.01
CA ALA A 407 -19.07 22.91 -0.68
C ALA A 407 -18.64 22.19 0.60
N ASP A 408 -19.59 21.60 1.32
CA ASP A 408 -19.30 20.74 2.46
C ASP A 408 -18.83 19.36 1.96
N TYR A 409 -17.56 19.07 2.24
CA TYR A 409 -16.90 17.83 1.83
C TYR A 409 -16.69 16.87 3.00
N ASP A 410 -16.83 15.58 2.73
CA ASP A 410 -16.31 14.55 3.62
C ASP A 410 -14.78 14.57 3.55
N ILE A 411 -14.14 15.00 4.63
CA ILE A 411 -12.69 15.16 4.72
C ILE A 411 -11.96 13.83 4.45
N ASN A 412 -12.51 12.69 4.84
CA ASN A 412 -11.89 11.39 4.60
C ASN A 412 -11.95 11.06 3.10
N LYS A 413 -13.10 11.25 2.47
CA LYS A 413 -13.22 11.08 1.01
C LYS A 413 -12.29 12.01 0.25
N LEU A 414 -12.24 13.28 0.63
CA LEU A 414 -11.36 14.27 0.01
C LEU A 414 -9.89 13.83 0.07
N ARG A 415 -9.44 13.37 1.25
CA ARG A 415 -8.08 12.83 1.41
C ARG A 415 -7.80 11.64 0.51
N HIS A 416 -8.76 10.71 0.37
CA HIS A 416 -8.55 9.52 -0.47
C HIS A 416 -8.60 9.85 -1.96
N TYR A 417 -9.52 10.72 -2.38
CA TYR A 417 -9.58 11.18 -3.77
C TYR A 417 -8.40 12.06 -4.17
N ALA A 418 -7.81 12.81 -3.24
CA ALA A 418 -6.54 13.51 -3.48
C ALA A 418 -5.38 12.53 -3.78
N TRP A 419 -5.31 11.39 -3.07
CA TRP A 419 -4.36 10.33 -3.40
C TRP A 419 -4.63 9.69 -4.76
N LEU A 420 -5.90 9.46 -5.10
CA LEU A 420 -6.26 8.99 -6.44
C LEU A 420 -5.84 10.01 -7.51
N LEU A 421 -5.99 11.32 -7.25
CA LEU A 421 -5.52 12.35 -8.16
C LEU A 421 -4.00 12.33 -8.35
N VAL A 422 -3.23 12.04 -7.30
CA VAL A 422 -1.78 11.79 -7.43
C VAL A 422 -1.53 10.63 -8.40
N GLY A 423 -2.14 9.47 -8.17
CA GLY A 423 -2.00 8.31 -9.05
C GLY A 423 -2.39 8.58 -10.51
N TYR A 424 -3.51 9.26 -10.71
CA TYR A 424 -3.99 9.64 -12.04
C TYR A 424 -3.05 10.64 -12.73
N SER A 425 -2.48 11.59 -11.99
CA SER A 425 -1.53 12.55 -12.54
C SER A 425 -0.24 11.89 -13.00
N TYR A 426 0.27 10.89 -12.28
CA TYR A 426 1.41 10.08 -12.75
C TYR A 426 1.08 9.34 -14.04
N PHE A 427 -0.11 8.77 -14.14
CA PHE A 427 -0.59 8.13 -15.36
C PHE A 427 -0.70 9.10 -16.54
N LEU A 428 -1.28 10.28 -16.34
CA LEU A 428 -1.36 11.31 -17.40
C LEU A 428 0.02 11.83 -17.79
N ASN A 429 0.94 11.99 -16.84
CA ASN A 429 2.30 12.43 -17.11
C ASN A 429 3.08 11.39 -17.92
N TYR A 430 2.86 10.10 -17.68
CA TYR A 430 3.35 9.04 -18.56
C TYR A 430 2.84 9.22 -20.00
N GLY A 431 1.55 9.54 -20.18
CA GLY A 431 1.01 9.83 -21.51
C GLY A 431 1.65 11.06 -22.16
N LEU A 432 1.86 12.14 -21.40
CA LEU A 432 2.48 13.37 -21.88
C LEU A 432 3.94 13.15 -22.30
N LYS A 433 4.70 12.40 -21.52
CA LYS A 433 6.14 12.14 -21.76
C LYS A 433 6.41 11.24 -22.96
N ASN A 434 5.46 10.39 -23.32
CA ASN A 434 5.55 9.54 -24.49
C ASN A 434 4.94 10.18 -25.76
N ASP A 435 4.47 11.44 -25.68
CA ASP A 435 3.73 12.12 -26.75
C ASP A 435 2.39 11.43 -27.12
N ALA A 436 1.82 10.64 -26.20
CA ALA A 436 0.49 10.04 -26.36
C ALA A 436 -0.63 11.07 -26.20
N ILE A 437 -0.38 12.10 -25.39
CA ILE A 437 -1.26 13.26 -25.21
C ILE A 437 -0.43 14.54 -25.18
N ASN A 438 -1.07 15.66 -25.53
CA ASN A 438 -0.48 16.99 -25.38
C ASN A 438 -0.88 17.64 -24.03
N ALA A 439 -0.33 18.82 -23.75
CA ALA A 439 -0.59 19.54 -22.50
C ALA A 439 -2.07 19.93 -22.32
N GLU A 440 -2.78 20.27 -23.41
CA GLU A 440 -4.21 20.62 -23.35
C GLU A 440 -5.05 19.40 -22.98
N GLN A 441 -4.78 18.24 -23.59
CA GLN A 441 -5.43 16.98 -23.27
C GLN A 441 -5.14 16.56 -21.83
N PHE A 442 -3.90 16.71 -21.37
CA PHE A 442 -3.54 16.49 -19.97
C PHE A 442 -4.42 17.33 -19.04
N THR A 443 -4.51 18.64 -19.28
CA THR A 443 -5.32 19.55 -18.46
C THR A 443 -6.80 19.18 -18.49
N ASN A 444 -7.36 18.87 -19.65
CA ASN A 444 -8.76 18.49 -19.79
C ASN A 444 -9.09 17.21 -19.02
N MET A 445 -8.23 16.19 -19.12
CA MET A 445 -8.41 14.91 -18.43
C MET A 445 -8.22 15.04 -16.92
N ALA A 446 -7.24 15.84 -16.48
CA ALA A 446 -7.04 16.15 -15.06
C ALA A 446 -8.25 16.89 -14.48
N ASN A 447 -8.77 17.89 -15.19
CA ASN A 447 -9.96 18.64 -14.77
C ASN A 447 -11.21 17.76 -14.69
N GLU A 448 -11.40 16.84 -15.65
CA GLU A 448 -12.49 15.86 -15.59
C GLU A 448 -12.40 15.00 -14.31
N ALA A 449 -11.21 14.51 -13.97
CA ALA A 449 -10.99 13.75 -12.74
C ALA A 449 -11.24 14.60 -11.49
N ILE A 450 -10.77 15.86 -11.46
CA ILE A 450 -11.00 16.79 -10.34
C ILE A 450 -12.50 16.99 -10.12
N VAL A 451 -13.28 17.27 -11.18
CA VAL A 451 -14.74 17.46 -11.09
C VAL A 451 -15.40 16.21 -10.52
N ILE A 452 -15.07 15.03 -11.05
CA ILE A 452 -15.61 13.76 -10.57
C ILE A 452 -15.27 13.53 -9.09
N PHE A 453 -14.01 13.72 -8.71
CA PHE A 453 -13.55 13.53 -7.33
C PHE A 453 -14.17 14.51 -6.35
N ARG A 454 -14.39 15.77 -6.77
CA ARG A 454 -15.14 16.77 -5.99
C ARG A 454 -16.57 16.31 -5.76
N GLU A 455 -17.29 15.93 -6.81
CA GLU A 455 -18.68 15.45 -6.69
C GLU A 455 -18.77 14.24 -5.75
N LEU A 456 -17.87 13.27 -5.88
CA LEU A 456 -17.85 12.07 -5.03
C LEU A 456 -17.43 12.35 -3.57
N SER A 457 -16.80 13.49 -3.30
CA SER A 457 -16.39 13.91 -1.95
C SER A 457 -17.46 14.69 -1.19
N LYS A 458 -18.52 15.15 -1.87
CA LYS A 458 -19.58 15.93 -1.21
C LYS A 458 -20.25 15.10 -0.11
N ILE A 459 -20.59 15.77 0.98
CA ILE A 459 -21.50 15.19 1.98
C ILE A 459 -22.87 15.14 1.32
N GLU A 460 -23.41 13.93 1.16
CA GLU A 460 -24.82 13.78 0.82
C GLU A 460 -25.63 14.29 2.00
N VAL A 461 -26.04 15.56 1.93
CA VAL A 461 -27.09 16.07 2.82
C VAL A 461 -28.33 15.27 2.46
N PRO A 462 -28.91 14.47 3.37
CA PRO A 462 -30.16 13.80 3.10
C PRO A 462 -31.15 14.90 2.71
N MET A 463 -31.57 14.91 1.45
CA MET A 463 -32.74 15.69 1.06
C MET A 463 -33.85 15.25 2.03
N PRO A 464 -34.51 16.18 2.75
CA PRO A 464 -35.68 15.80 3.52
C PRO A 464 -36.63 15.15 2.53
N HIS A 465 -36.81 13.84 2.66
CA HIS A 465 -37.79 13.11 1.88
C HIS A 465 -39.15 13.64 2.31
N GLU A 466 -39.63 14.69 1.66
CA GLU A 466 -41.05 14.97 1.57
C GLU A 466 -41.66 13.73 0.90
N ASN A 467 -42.40 12.97 1.71
CA ASN A 467 -43.12 11.75 1.35
C ASN A 467 -42.26 10.48 1.20
N GLN A 468 -41.88 9.87 2.33
CA GLN A 468 -41.91 8.41 2.43
C GLN A 468 -42.55 7.97 3.75
N ASN A 469 -43.55 7.11 3.59
CA ASN A 469 -44.34 6.46 4.62
C ASN A 469 -43.46 5.77 5.68
N THR A 470 -43.77 6.03 6.96
CA THR A 470 -43.46 5.21 8.15
C THR A 470 -42.19 4.35 8.07
N ILE A 471 -41.03 4.96 8.31
CA ILE A 471 -39.80 4.23 8.62
C ILE A 471 -40.00 3.53 9.97
N THR A 472 -39.79 2.22 10.00
CA THR A 472 -39.65 1.46 11.25
C THR A 472 -38.40 1.98 11.96
N GLU A 473 -38.59 2.80 13.00
CA GLU A 473 -37.48 3.44 13.73
C GLU A 473 -36.46 2.41 14.23
N SER A 474 -35.19 2.57 13.84
CA SER A 474 -34.13 1.72 14.37
C SER A 474 -33.95 1.97 15.89
N PRO A 475 -33.59 0.96 16.69
CA PRO A 475 -33.36 1.13 18.12
C PRO A 475 -32.31 2.22 18.46
N LEU A 476 -31.31 2.42 17.59
CA LEU A 476 -30.29 3.46 17.77
C LEU A 476 -30.83 4.87 17.49
N HIS A 477 -31.66 5.02 16.45
CA HIS A 477 -32.37 6.27 16.13
C HIS A 477 -33.23 6.72 17.31
N ARG A 478 -34.02 5.79 17.85
CA ARG A 478 -34.88 6.04 19.02
C ARG A 478 -34.07 6.42 20.26
N ASP A 479 -32.94 5.77 20.50
CA ASP A 479 -32.05 6.11 21.62
C ASP A 479 -31.44 7.50 21.47
N ALA A 480 -31.07 7.90 20.24
CA ALA A 480 -30.55 9.23 19.96
C ALA A 480 -31.61 10.33 20.11
N LEU A 481 -32.84 10.08 19.65
CA LEU A 481 -33.99 10.97 19.88
C LEU A 481 -34.28 11.15 21.37
N ASN A 482 -34.38 10.05 22.11
CA ASN A 482 -34.58 10.10 23.57
C ASN A 482 -33.44 10.85 24.26
N PHE A 483 -32.19 10.65 23.81
CA PHE A 483 -31.04 11.33 24.35
C PHE A 483 -31.11 12.86 24.16
N LEU A 484 -31.38 13.32 22.93
CA LEU A 484 -31.52 14.75 22.63
C LEU A 484 -32.75 15.38 23.29
N HIS A 485 -33.88 14.67 23.35
CA HIS A 485 -35.08 15.18 24.01
C HIS A 485 -34.89 15.35 25.53
N MET A 486 -34.17 14.44 26.17
CA MET A 486 -33.83 14.62 27.59
C MET A 486 -32.86 15.77 27.81
N ILE A 487 -31.94 16.02 26.89
CA ILE A 487 -31.09 17.22 26.92
C ILE A 487 -31.95 18.50 26.85
N ASP A 488 -32.91 18.57 25.93
CA ASP A 488 -33.86 19.69 25.81
C ASP A 488 -34.58 19.95 27.15
N GLN A 489 -35.07 18.90 27.82
CA GLN A 489 -35.71 19.02 29.12
C GLN A 489 -34.77 19.45 30.25
N ILE A 490 -33.57 18.87 30.33
CA ILE A 490 -32.57 19.21 31.37
C ILE A 490 -32.17 20.69 31.27
N LEU A 491 -31.99 21.19 30.05
CA LEU A 491 -31.51 22.54 29.82
C LEU A 491 -32.60 23.61 30.00
N THR A 492 -33.88 23.22 29.94
CA THR A 492 -35.01 24.14 30.19
C THR A 492 -34.98 24.75 31.60
N VAL A 493 -34.45 24.00 32.58
CA VAL A 493 -34.36 24.42 33.99
C VAL A 493 -32.93 24.80 34.41
N SER A 494 -32.00 24.89 33.46
CA SER A 494 -30.59 25.16 33.73
C SER A 494 -30.18 26.55 33.23
N GLU A 495 -29.49 27.32 34.06
CA GLU A 495 -28.82 28.56 33.61
C GLU A 495 -27.57 28.19 32.79
N LEU A 496 -27.63 28.38 31.48
CA LEU A 496 -26.46 28.25 30.60
C LEU A 496 -25.75 29.60 30.47
N VAL A 497 -24.43 29.58 30.59
CA VAL A 497 -23.57 30.75 30.43
C VAL A 497 -23.15 30.88 28.97
N ASN A 498 -23.01 32.11 28.49
CA ASN A 498 -22.49 32.40 27.16
C ASN A 498 -21.05 31.88 27.04
N TYR A 499 -20.74 31.20 25.93
CA TYR A 499 -19.42 30.63 25.68
C TYR A 499 -18.28 31.67 25.77
N GLU A 500 -18.52 32.91 25.38
CA GLU A 500 -17.54 34.00 25.46
C GLU A 500 -17.12 34.34 26.90
N GLU A 501 -17.97 34.02 27.89
CA GLU A 501 -17.75 34.29 29.31
C GLU A 501 -17.16 33.08 30.06
N LYS A 502 -16.83 31.98 29.37
CA LYS A 502 -16.38 30.71 29.97
C LYS A 502 -15.21 30.83 30.95
N ASN A 503 -14.35 31.83 30.77
CA ASN A 503 -13.16 32.06 31.61
C ASN A 503 -13.49 32.79 32.94
N ASN A 504 -14.69 33.36 33.07
CA ASN A 504 -15.12 34.10 34.26
C ASN A 504 -15.80 33.22 35.31
N TYR A 505 -16.03 31.94 35.02
CA TYR A 505 -16.72 31.00 35.88
C TYR A 505 -15.80 29.85 36.30
N SER A 506 -15.78 29.53 37.59
CA SER A 506 -15.11 28.31 38.07
C SER A 506 -15.88 27.08 37.58
N THR A 507 -15.17 26.01 37.26
CA THR A 507 -15.72 24.75 36.72
C THR A 507 -16.76 24.07 37.61
N THR A 508 -16.96 24.55 38.84
CA THR A 508 -17.95 24.07 39.80
C THR A 508 -19.30 24.78 39.71
N ASN A 509 -19.40 25.92 39.01
CA ASN A 509 -20.61 26.76 38.98
C ASN A 509 -21.53 26.55 37.77
N ILE A 510 -21.13 25.75 36.77
CA ILE A 510 -21.93 25.54 35.56
C ILE A 510 -22.22 24.04 35.43
N SER A 511 -23.50 23.68 35.54
CA SER A 511 -23.90 22.28 35.76
C SER A 511 -23.82 21.41 34.52
N TYR A 512 -24.07 21.92 33.31
CA TYR A 512 -24.20 21.06 32.11
C TYR A 512 -23.48 21.56 30.84
N GLY A 513 -23.13 22.84 30.71
CA GLY A 513 -22.46 23.32 29.51
C GLY A 513 -22.49 24.83 29.27
N PHE A 514 -22.08 25.25 28.07
CA PHE A 514 -22.10 26.63 27.58
C PHE A 514 -22.93 26.74 26.30
N ILE A 515 -23.37 27.94 25.95
CA ILE A 515 -24.09 28.20 24.70
C ILE A 515 -23.49 29.39 23.94
N ASP A 516 -23.38 29.28 22.62
CA ASP A 516 -23.18 30.42 21.72
C ASP A 516 -24.38 30.57 20.77
N LYS A 517 -24.29 31.46 19.78
CA LYS A 517 -25.40 31.76 18.85
C LYS A 517 -25.89 30.55 18.03
N THR A 518 -25.04 29.58 17.76
CA THR A 518 -25.32 28.46 16.84
C THR A 518 -25.07 27.08 17.45
N THR A 519 -24.29 27.01 18.53
CA THR A 519 -23.71 25.81 19.09
C THR A 519 -23.93 25.75 20.59
N LEU A 520 -24.31 24.55 21.04
CA LEU A 520 -24.47 24.22 22.45
C LEU A 520 -23.36 23.25 22.87
N TYR A 521 -22.52 23.65 23.83
CA TYR A 521 -21.37 22.91 24.31
C TYR A 521 -21.71 22.18 25.61
N ILE A 522 -21.93 20.87 25.57
CA ILE A 522 -22.37 20.09 26.73
C ILE A 522 -21.25 19.21 27.26
N HIS A 523 -21.06 19.15 28.57
CA HIS A 523 -20.03 18.30 29.18
C HIS A 523 -20.26 16.79 28.95
N SER A 524 -19.27 16.10 28.39
CA SER A 524 -19.36 14.70 27.95
C SER A 524 -18.67 13.70 28.87
N ALA A 525 -17.79 14.13 29.80
CA ALA A 525 -17.00 13.21 30.64
C ALA A 525 -16.50 13.78 32.00
N SER A 526 -17.21 14.73 32.63
CA SER A 526 -16.88 15.25 33.98
C SER A 526 -17.89 14.78 35.05
N THR A 527 -17.77 15.29 36.27
CA THR A 527 -18.72 15.15 37.40
C THR A 527 -20.18 15.51 37.06
N SER A 528 -20.42 16.05 35.87
CA SER A 528 -21.69 16.35 35.22
C SER A 528 -21.84 15.59 33.89
N ASN A 529 -21.59 14.27 33.88
CA ASN A 529 -21.75 13.44 32.69
C ASN A 529 -23.21 13.47 32.20
N ILE A 530 -23.49 14.24 31.14
CA ILE A 530 -24.85 14.41 30.62
C ILE A 530 -25.48 13.07 30.25
N TYR A 531 -24.69 12.10 29.77
CA TYR A 531 -25.19 10.79 29.41
C TYR A 531 -25.68 9.98 30.62
N GLU A 532 -24.94 10.03 31.74
CA GLU A 532 -25.38 9.38 32.98
C GLU A 532 -26.65 10.04 33.52
N LYS A 533 -26.73 11.38 33.44
CA LYS A 533 -27.92 12.12 33.86
C LYS A 533 -29.15 11.75 33.03
N VAL A 534 -29.02 11.74 31.71
CA VAL A 534 -30.07 11.30 30.77
C VAL A 534 -30.45 9.84 31.03
N SER A 535 -29.46 8.96 31.20
CA SER A 535 -29.71 7.55 31.47
C SER A 535 -30.43 7.32 32.81
N SER A 536 -30.16 8.15 33.83
CA SER A 536 -30.85 8.11 35.12
C SER A 536 -32.29 8.56 34.98
N LEU A 537 -32.54 9.72 34.35
CA LEU A 537 -33.90 10.26 34.18
C LEU A 537 -34.78 9.34 33.34
N LEU A 538 -34.23 8.74 32.28
CA LEU A 538 -34.95 7.74 31.50
C LEU A 538 -35.29 6.51 32.34
N LYS A 539 -34.36 6.05 33.18
CA LYS A 539 -34.58 4.90 34.09
C LYS A 539 -35.71 5.19 35.09
N ASP A 540 -35.74 6.39 35.66
CA ASP A 540 -36.80 6.82 36.59
C ASP A 540 -38.18 6.88 35.89
N ALA A 541 -38.20 7.17 34.59
CA ALA A 541 -39.38 7.13 33.73
C ALA A 541 -39.69 5.74 33.14
N GLY A 542 -39.03 4.66 33.58
CA GLY A 542 -39.24 3.30 33.10
C GLY A 542 -38.69 3.00 31.69
N LYS A 543 -37.87 3.90 31.13
CA LYS A 543 -37.17 3.75 29.84
C LYS A 543 -35.68 3.50 30.05
N LYS A 544 -34.97 2.99 29.05
CA LYS A 544 -33.51 2.83 29.11
C LYS A 544 -32.89 2.99 27.74
N LEU A 545 -31.74 3.67 27.67
CA LEU A 545 -30.89 3.67 26.48
C LEU A 545 -30.29 2.27 26.29
N SER A 546 -30.58 1.66 25.14
CA SER A 546 -30.07 0.33 24.79
C SER A 546 -28.63 0.36 24.27
N HIS A 547 -28.19 1.51 23.74
CA HIS A 547 -26.85 1.73 23.22
C HIS A 547 -25.97 2.52 24.20
N LYS A 548 -24.65 2.36 24.08
CA LYS A 548 -23.67 3.16 24.83
C LYS A 548 -23.52 4.55 24.23
N ASN A 549 -23.07 5.51 25.04
CA ASN A 549 -22.79 6.90 24.65
C ASN A 549 -22.03 7.01 23.32
N THR A 550 -20.99 6.20 23.10
CA THR A 550 -20.19 6.24 21.87
C THR A 550 -21.01 6.01 20.60
N ALA A 551 -21.94 5.05 20.64
CA ALA A 551 -22.78 4.71 19.48
C ALA A 551 -23.83 5.79 19.21
N ILE A 552 -24.38 6.39 20.28
CA ILE A 552 -25.31 7.52 20.15
C ILE A 552 -24.60 8.74 19.58
N TYR A 553 -23.41 9.08 20.08
CA TYR A 553 -22.66 10.25 19.60
C TYR A 553 -22.20 10.09 18.15
N GLU A 554 -21.77 8.89 17.77
CA GLU A 554 -21.43 8.56 16.38
C GLU A 554 -22.65 8.71 15.47
N HIS A 555 -23.82 8.26 15.90
CA HIS A 555 -25.05 8.46 15.15
C HIS A 555 -25.42 9.94 15.03
N LEU A 556 -25.39 10.71 16.12
CA LEU A 556 -25.67 12.16 16.09
C LEU A 556 -24.69 12.93 15.19
N TYR A 557 -23.43 12.52 15.13
CA TYR A 557 -22.45 13.08 14.21
C TYR A 557 -22.81 12.77 12.76
N ASN A 558 -23.14 11.50 12.46
CA ASN A 558 -23.52 11.08 11.12
C ASN A 558 -24.81 11.77 10.61
N GLU A 559 -25.71 12.13 11.53
CA GLU A 559 -26.93 12.91 11.23
C GLU A 559 -26.67 14.43 11.13
N GLY A 560 -25.40 14.89 11.24
CA GLY A 560 -25.04 16.30 11.13
C GLY A 560 -25.45 17.16 12.33
N LEU A 561 -25.75 16.54 13.47
CA LEU A 561 -26.26 17.23 14.68
C LEU A 561 -25.13 17.72 15.59
N LEU A 562 -23.91 17.25 15.38
CA LEU A 562 -22.70 17.70 16.07
C LEU A 562 -21.81 18.56 15.16
N THR A 563 -21.31 19.70 15.66
CA THR A 563 -20.39 20.60 14.93
C THR A 563 -18.93 20.37 15.30
N LEU A 564 -18.03 20.67 14.35
CA LEU A 564 -16.59 20.74 14.58
C LEU A 564 -16.19 22.22 14.58
N ASP A 565 -15.71 22.75 15.70
CA ASP A 565 -15.07 24.07 15.69
C ASP A 565 -13.55 23.90 15.63
N ASP A 566 -12.96 24.37 14.53
CA ASP A 566 -11.66 23.92 14.00
C ASP A 566 -10.50 24.88 14.32
N LYS A 567 -10.71 25.89 15.18
CA LYS A 567 -9.73 26.98 15.37
C LYS A 567 -8.63 26.74 16.43
N ASP A 568 -8.78 25.77 17.33
CA ASP A 568 -7.85 25.56 18.46
C ASP A 568 -7.18 24.17 18.52
N THR A 569 -7.29 23.33 17.47
CA THR A 569 -6.77 21.94 17.52
C THR A 569 -5.34 21.82 16.96
N PRO A 570 -4.32 21.46 17.75
CA PRO A 570 -2.94 21.31 17.26
C PRO A 570 -2.80 20.18 16.22
N GLU A 571 -2.05 20.43 15.14
CA GLU A 571 -1.87 19.55 13.96
C GLU A 571 -1.43 18.11 14.26
N LYS A 572 -0.82 17.84 15.41
CA LYS A 572 -0.42 16.49 15.83
C LYS A 572 -1.58 15.53 16.12
N ILE A 573 -2.82 16.01 16.14
CA ILE A 573 -4.03 15.23 16.47
C ILE A 573 -4.82 14.81 15.19
N LYS A 574 -4.44 15.28 14.00
CA LYS A 574 -5.15 14.98 12.73
C LYS A 574 -4.87 13.58 12.15
N GLY A 575 -4.14 12.72 12.87
CA GLY A 575 -3.81 11.34 12.47
C GLY A 575 -4.28 10.31 13.50
N ASN A 576 -5.16 9.40 13.05
CA ASN A 576 -5.68 8.18 13.71
C ASN A 576 -6.89 8.28 14.68
N SER A 577 -7.96 7.61 14.27
CA SER A 577 -9.18 7.18 15.00
C SER A 577 -10.06 8.27 15.63
N TYR A 578 -10.69 9.11 14.82
CA TYR A 578 -11.48 10.25 15.32
C TYR A 578 -12.73 9.84 16.13
N ALA A 579 -13.43 8.75 15.81
CA ALA A 579 -14.53 8.25 16.65
C ALA A 579 -14.06 7.77 18.05
N LYS A 580 -12.79 7.39 18.19
CA LYS A 580 -12.17 7.09 19.50
C LYS A 580 -11.70 8.36 20.21
N THR A 581 -11.36 9.41 19.48
CA THR A 581 -10.76 10.64 20.02
C THR A 581 -11.79 11.71 20.38
N VAL A 582 -12.94 11.80 19.67
CA VAL A 582 -14.09 12.64 20.10
C VAL A 582 -14.69 12.10 21.40
N ALA A 583 -14.60 10.79 21.64
CA ALA A 583 -15.04 10.18 22.91
C ALA A 583 -13.94 10.14 24.00
N LEU A 584 -12.65 10.00 23.67
CA LEU A 584 -11.61 9.63 24.65
C LEU A 584 -10.20 10.19 24.33
N LYS A 585 -9.96 11.49 24.63
CA LYS A 585 -8.76 12.10 25.29
C LYS A 585 -8.69 13.59 24.91
N ASN A 586 -8.62 14.51 25.87
CA ASN A 586 -7.32 14.97 26.36
C ASN A 586 -7.23 15.09 27.88
N LYS A 587 -6.03 14.79 28.39
CA LYS A 587 -5.59 15.12 29.75
C LYS A 587 -5.53 16.65 29.84
N GLY A 588 -6.38 17.29 30.65
CA GLY A 588 -6.16 18.68 31.08
C GLY A 588 -7.39 19.54 31.30
N SER A 589 -8.44 19.44 30.49
CA SER A 589 -9.61 20.32 30.61
C SER A 589 -10.84 19.68 29.97
N ILE A 590 -12.01 19.95 30.55
CA ILE A 590 -13.33 19.31 30.37
C ILE A 590 -13.67 18.89 28.93
N ARG A 591 -14.14 17.64 28.73
CA ARG A 591 -14.62 17.13 27.41
C ARG A 591 -16.04 17.62 27.13
N MET A 592 -16.32 18.06 25.90
CA MET A 592 -17.64 18.61 25.51
C MET A 592 -18.19 18.01 24.21
N LEU A 593 -19.52 17.92 24.08
CA LEU A 593 -20.28 17.69 22.85
C LEU A 593 -20.69 19.05 22.28
N HIS A 594 -20.49 19.27 20.98
CA HIS A 594 -20.84 20.53 20.33
C HIS A 594 -22.09 20.30 19.47
N LEU A 595 -23.26 20.66 19.96
CA LEU A 595 -24.54 20.42 19.28
C LEU A 595 -24.92 21.62 18.43
N ASN A 596 -25.26 21.40 17.16
CA ASN A 596 -25.86 22.43 16.30
C ASN A 596 -27.31 22.68 16.73
N ILE A 597 -27.59 23.86 17.28
CA ILE A 597 -28.91 24.19 17.83
C ILE A 597 -30.00 24.10 16.75
N SER A 598 -29.73 24.63 15.55
CA SER A 598 -30.70 24.65 14.45
C SER A 598 -30.98 23.24 13.92
N ALA A 599 -29.93 22.43 13.75
CA ALA A 599 -30.06 21.07 13.24
C ALA A 599 -30.77 20.16 14.26
N VAL A 600 -30.41 20.24 15.54
CA VAL A 600 -31.07 19.48 16.63
C VAL A 600 -32.54 19.86 16.74
N ARG A 601 -32.86 21.16 16.66
CA ARG A 601 -34.25 21.64 16.66
C ARG A 601 -35.05 21.01 15.52
N LYS A 602 -34.55 21.14 14.29
CA LYS A 602 -35.22 20.57 13.11
C LYS A 602 -35.40 19.06 13.25
N TYR A 603 -34.37 18.37 13.71
CA TYR A 603 -34.37 16.93 13.92
C TYR A 603 -35.44 16.48 14.93
N LEU A 604 -35.53 17.12 16.09
CA LEU A 604 -36.53 16.79 17.12
C LEU A 604 -37.96 17.13 16.67
N LEU A 605 -38.18 18.27 16.02
CA LEU A 605 -39.51 18.65 15.50
C LEU A 605 -40.00 17.71 14.41
N SER A 606 -39.11 17.34 13.48
CA SER A 606 -39.43 16.38 12.41
C SER A 606 -39.76 14.97 12.94
N ASN A 607 -39.38 14.66 14.18
CA ASN A 607 -39.72 13.40 14.86
C ASN A 607 -40.82 13.57 15.94
N GLY A 608 -41.58 14.67 15.89
CA GLY A 608 -42.80 14.85 16.70
C GLY A 608 -42.59 15.21 18.16
N PHE A 609 -41.39 15.65 18.56
CA PHE A 609 -41.14 16.11 19.93
C PHE A 609 -41.55 17.57 20.11
N SER A 610 -42.21 17.88 21.23
CA SER A 610 -42.36 19.26 21.70
C SER A 610 -41.06 19.73 22.30
N LEU A 611 -40.56 20.87 21.83
CA LEU A 611 -39.33 21.48 22.32
C LEU A 611 -39.62 22.44 23.46
N HIS A 612 -38.69 22.55 24.40
CA HIS A 612 -38.74 23.52 25.50
C HIS A 612 -37.53 24.46 25.47
N PHE A 613 -36.33 23.91 25.39
CA PHE A 613 -35.09 24.69 25.36
C PHE A 613 -34.75 25.14 23.93
N PHE A 614 -34.90 24.24 22.95
CA PHE A 614 -34.63 24.53 21.53
C PHE A 614 -35.77 25.28 20.82
N GLN A 615 -36.67 25.94 21.55
CA GLN A 615 -37.70 26.80 20.96
C GLN A 615 -37.06 28.03 20.29
N GLU A 616 -37.76 28.64 19.33
CA GLU A 616 -37.37 29.95 18.77
C GLU A 616 -37.43 31.00 19.89
N LYS A 617 -36.32 31.72 20.11
CA LYS A 617 -36.28 32.89 21.00
C LYS A 617 -36.43 34.16 20.19
#